data_AF-A0A7J9D3W2-F1
#
_entry.id   AF-A0A7J9D3W2-F1
#
_cell.length_a   1.000
_cell.length_b   1.000
_cell.length_c   1.000
_cell.angle_alpha   90.00
_cell.angle_beta   90.00
_cell.angle_gamma   90.00
#
_symmetry.space_group_name_H-M   'P 1'
#
loop_
_entity.id
_entity.type
_entity.pdbx_description
1 polymer ?
#
loop_
_entity_poly.entity_id
_entity_poly.type
_entity_poly.pdbx_seq_one_letter_code
_entity_poly.pdbx_strand_id
1 'polypeptide(L)'
;MVTTLKKEINEIKGELKIFEAAIGNGMLASKPKQQVMDVPKPKTFKETRSSSEVDNFLWAMEQYFRTMNMKDDATKYAEDEARAKLR
;
A
#
# COMPACT_ATOMS: atom_id res chain seq x y z
N MET A 1 -36.54 -9.89 -27.75
CA MET A 1 -35.09 -9.63 -27.95
C MET A 1 -34.72 -8.19 -27.66
N VAL A 2 -35.16 -7.19 -28.45
CA VAL A 2 -34.81 -5.77 -28.19
C VAL A 2 -35.31 -5.26 -26.83
N THR A 3 -36.48 -5.72 -26.39
CA THR A 3 -37.04 -5.40 -25.06
C THR A 3 -36.23 -6.02 -23.92
N THR A 4 -35.73 -7.25 -24.12
CA THR A 4 -34.86 -7.96 -23.18
C THR A 4 -33.52 -7.24 -23.03
N LEU A 5 -32.88 -6.89 -24.15
CA LEU A 5 -31.62 -6.15 -24.16
C LEU A 5 -31.75 -4.77 -23.50
N LYS A 6 -32.88 -4.06 -23.72
CA LYS A 6 -33.16 -2.79 -23.03
C LYS A 6 -33.24 -2.96 -21.51
N LYS A 7 -33.80 -4.07 -21.04
CA LYS A 7 -33.87 -4.37 -19.60
C LYS A 7 -32.46 -4.58 -19.03
N GLU A 8 -31.65 -5.41 -19.68
CA GLU A 8 -30.27 -5.70 -19.26
C GLU A 8 -29.38 -4.44 -19.27
N ILE A 9 -29.51 -3.58 -20.29
CA ILE A 9 -28.78 -2.30 -20.34
C ILE A 9 -29.14 -1.39 -19.15
N ASN A 10 -30.42 -1.36 -18.75
CA ASN A 10 -30.86 -0.54 -17.63
C ASN A 10 -30.36 -1.12 -16.29
N GLU A 11 -30.27 -2.43 -16.16
CA GLU A 11 -29.75 -3.13 -14.99
C GLU A 11 -28.25 -2.87 -14.81
N ILE A 12 -27.46 -3.05 -15.88
CA ILE A 12 -26.01 -2.75 -15.90
C ILE A 12 -25.74 -1.28 -15.58
N LYS A 13 -26.55 -0.34 -16.11
CA LYS A 13 -26.43 1.09 -15.77
C LYS A 13 -26.72 1.37 -14.30
N GLY A 14 -27.61 0.60 -13.66
CA GLY A 14 -27.88 0.69 -12.24
C GLY A 14 -26.67 0.25 -11.41
N GLU A 15 -26.09 -0.91 -11.74
CA GLU A 15 -24.89 -1.43 -11.09
C GLU A 15 -23.69 -0.50 -11.23
N LEU A 16 -23.48 0.06 -12.43
CA LEU A 16 -22.40 1.02 -12.68
C LEU A 16 -22.53 2.27 -11.81
N LYS A 17 -23.75 2.80 -11.62
CA LYS A 17 -23.97 3.96 -10.73
C LYS A 17 -23.63 3.64 -9.28
N ILE A 18 -23.94 2.43 -8.81
CA ILE A 18 -23.60 1.99 -7.45
C ILE A 18 -22.09 1.89 -7.31
N PHE A 19 -21.41 1.30 -8.30
CA PHE A 19 -19.96 1.17 -8.31
C PHE A 19 -19.26 2.53 -8.36
N GLU A 20 -19.74 3.44 -9.22
CA GLU A 20 -19.25 4.82 -9.33
C GLU A 20 -19.41 5.58 -8.01
N ALA A 21 -20.57 5.45 -7.35
CA ALA A 21 -20.79 6.03 -6.02
C ALA A 21 -19.87 5.41 -4.96
N ALA A 22 -19.65 4.09 -4.99
CA ALA A 22 -18.74 3.41 -4.07
C ALA A 22 -17.28 3.84 -4.26
N ILE A 23 -16.85 4.06 -5.51
CA ILE A 23 -15.53 4.59 -5.83
C ILE A 23 -15.40 6.04 -5.35
N GLY A 24 -16.39 6.89 -5.65
CA GLY A 24 -16.42 8.29 -5.23
C GLY A 24 -16.41 8.45 -3.70
N ASN A 25 -17.03 7.52 -2.98
CA ASN A 25 -17.02 7.46 -1.52
C ASN A 25 -15.70 6.92 -0.91
N GLY A 26 -14.65 6.78 -1.74
CA GLY A 26 -13.29 6.52 -1.26
C GLY A 26 -12.93 5.06 -1.04
N MET A 27 -13.77 4.11 -1.47
CA MET A 27 -13.51 2.68 -1.32
C MET A 27 -12.29 2.19 -2.14
N LEU A 28 -11.90 2.92 -3.20
CA LEU A 28 -10.63 2.71 -3.92
C LEU A 28 -9.55 3.75 -3.56
N ALA A 29 -9.91 4.79 -2.80
CA ALA A 29 -8.99 5.87 -2.41
C ALA A 29 -8.33 5.63 -1.04
N SER A 30 -8.64 4.52 -0.35
CA SER A 30 -7.72 4.01 0.65
C SER A 30 -6.55 3.34 -0.07
N LYS A 31 -5.63 4.16 -0.61
CA LYS A 31 -4.22 3.82 -0.38
C LYS A 31 -4.16 3.47 1.10
N PRO A 32 -3.58 2.34 1.53
CA PRO A 32 -3.35 2.16 2.95
C PRO A 32 -2.60 3.42 3.34
N LYS A 33 -3.29 4.30 4.10
CA LYS A 33 -2.68 5.46 4.72
C LYS A 33 -1.50 4.80 5.35
N GLN A 34 -0.29 5.05 4.82
CA GLN A 34 0.93 4.51 5.40
C GLN A 34 0.73 4.88 6.85
N GLN A 35 0.40 3.86 7.65
CA GLN A 35 0.37 4.04 9.07
C GLN A 35 1.85 4.25 9.23
N VAL A 36 2.24 5.53 9.28
CA VAL A 36 3.44 5.96 9.92
C VAL A 36 3.14 5.54 11.34
N MET A 37 3.27 4.23 11.58
CA MET A 37 3.42 3.67 12.89
C MET A 37 4.56 4.52 13.40
N ASP A 38 4.30 5.21 14.50
CA ASP A 38 5.29 6.04 15.16
C ASP A 38 6.29 5.04 15.77
N VAL A 39 7.05 4.38 14.89
CA VAL A 39 8.02 3.37 15.26
C VAL A 39 9.11 4.18 15.93
N PRO A 40 9.31 3.99 17.25
CA PRO A 40 10.31 4.75 17.95
C PRO A 40 11.64 4.53 17.25
N LYS A 41 12.30 5.62 16.85
CA LYS A 41 13.63 5.52 16.23
C LYS A 41 14.53 4.70 17.16
N PRO A 42 15.25 3.69 16.64
CA PRO A 42 16.17 2.91 17.44
C PRO A 42 17.15 3.84 18.16
N LYS A 43 17.46 3.51 19.42
CA LYS A 43 18.44 4.27 20.20
C LYS A 43 19.78 4.28 19.46
N THR A 44 20.49 5.40 19.50
CA THR A 44 21.85 5.48 18.96
C THR A 44 22.75 4.46 19.66
N PHE A 45 23.53 3.71 18.89
CA PHE A 45 24.51 2.76 19.40
C PHE A 45 25.50 3.51 20.30
N LYS A 46 25.71 3.07 21.55
CA LYS A 46 26.54 3.82 22.51
C LYS A 46 28.03 3.55 22.40
N GLU A 47 28.50 3.11 21.22
CA GLU A 47 29.91 2.79 20.93
C GLU A 47 30.59 1.86 21.95
N THR A 48 29.80 1.19 22.78
CA THR A 48 30.31 0.28 23.79
C THR A 48 30.66 -1.02 23.08
N ARG A 49 31.89 -1.52 23.30
CA ARG A 49 32.38 -2.76 22.70
C ARG A 49 31.77 -3.98 23.41
N SER A 50 30.46 -4.12 23.33
CA SER A 50 29.68 -5.24 23.81
C SER A 50 28.99 -5.91 22.63
N SER A 51 29.24 -7.20 22.43
CA SER A 51 28.56 -7.99 21.38
C SER A 51 27.04 -7.89 21.52
N SER A 52 26.54 -7.96 22.75
CA SER A 52 25.12 -7.89 23.03
C SER A 52 24.49 -6.54 22.67
N GLU A 53 25.23 -5.44 22.73
CA GLU A 53 24.70 -4.13 22.32
C GLU A 53 24.62 -4.00 20.81
N VAL A 54 25.59 -4.56 20.08
CA VAL A 54 25.56 -4.65 18.62
C VAL A 54 24.38 -5.50 18.17
N ASP A 55 24.19 -6.67 18.77
CA ASP A 55 23.10 -7.59 18.45
C ASP A 55 21.72 -6.96 18.71
N ASN A 56 21.55 -6.29 19.86
CA ASN A 56 20.31 -5.60 20.21
C ASN A 56 20.02 -4.43 19.26
N PHE A 57 21.05 -3.69 18.84
CA PHE A 57 20.91 -2.57 17.91
C PHE A 57 20.51 -3.04 16.51
N LEU A 58 21.16 -4.09 15.99
CA LEU A 58 20.84 -4.67 14.69
C LEU A 58 19.40 -5.22 14.68
N TRP A 59 19.03 -5.96 15.73
CA TRP A 59 17.66 -6.48 15.85
C TRP A 59 16.61 -5.36 15.86
N ALA A 60 16.85 -4.28 16.61
CA ALA A 60 15.95 -3.12 16.64
C ALA A 60 15.85 -2.39 15.28
N MET A 61 16.96 -2.28 14.55
CA MET A 61 16.99 -1.68 13.21
C MET A 61 16.21 -2.52 12.19
N GLU A 62 16.36 -3.84 12.21
CA GLU A 62 15.59 -4.72 11.33
C GLU A 62 14.08 -4.59 11.56
N GLN A 63 13.65 -4.57 12.83
CA GLN A 63 12.24 -4.38 13.16
C GLN A 63 11.74 -3.00 12.75
N TYR A 64 12.56 -1.96 12.90
CA TYR A 64 12.23 -0.61 12.46
C TYR A 64 11.96 -0.54 10.95
N PHE A 65 12.83 -1.10 10.12
CA PHE A 65 12.62 -1.08 8.67
C PHE A 65 11.45 -1.96 8.21
N ARG A 66 11.25 -3.12 8.86
CA ARG A 66 10.11 -4.00 8.57
C ARG A 66 8.77 -3.32 8.85
N THR A 67 8.67 -2.55 9.93
CA THR A 67 7.43 -1.87 10.35
C THR A 67 7.19 -0.55 9.63
N MET A 68 8.24 0.16 9.22
CA MET A 68 8.13 1.38 8.41
C MET A 68 7.60 1.13 6.99
N ASN A 69 7.31 -0.13 6.63
CA ASN A 69 6.75 -0.52 5.34
C ASN A 69 7.48 0.15 4.19
N MET A 70 8.83 0.26 4.31
CA MET A 70 9.74 0.43 3.20
C MET A 70 9.63 -0.86 2.37
N LYS A 71 8.51 -0.99 1.66
CA LYS A 71 8.46 -1.81 0.47
C LYS A 71 9.53 -1.21 -0.42
N ASP A 72 10.60 -1.97 -0.54
CA ASP A 72 11.67 -1.87 -1.51
C ASP A 72 11.28 -0.92 -2.64
N ASP A 73 11.93 0.24 -2.74
CA ASP A 73 11.65 1.23 -3.80
C ASP A 73 11.74 0.56 -5.19
N ALA A 74 12.48 -0.56 -5.30
CA ALA A 74 12.51 -1.46 -6.45
C ALA A 74 11.12 -1.91 -6.94
N THR A 75 10.18 -2.16 -6.01
CA THR A 75 8.79 -2.54 -6.36
C THR A 75 8.05 -1.41 -7.04
N LYS A 76 8.33 -0.17 -6.63
CA LYS A 76 7.68 1.02 -7.18
C LYS A 76 8.16 1.33 -8.60
N TYR A 77 9.46 1.14 -8.87
CA TYR A 77 10.02 1.26 -10.22
C TYR A 77 9.48 0.18 -11.17
N ALA A 78 9.27 -1.05 -10.68
CA ALA A 78 8.72 -2.13 -11.49
C ALA A 78 7.26 -1.88 -11.91
N GLU A 79 6.43 -1.31 -11.01
CA GLU A 79 5.05 -0.95 -11.31
C GLU A 79 4.95 0.24 -12.29
N ASP A 80 5.81 1.25 -12.13
CA ASP A 80 5.87 2.40 -13.04
C ASP A 80 6.42 2.01 -14.42
N GLU A 81 7.39 1.10 -14.50
CA GLU A 81 7.90 0.55 -15.77
C GLU A 81 6.84 -0.31 -16.48
N ALA A 82 6.13 -1.18 -15.74
CA ALA A 82 5.04 -1.99 -16.29
C ALA A 82 3.89 -1.12 -16.85
N ARG A 83 3.60 0.01 -16.19
CA ARG A 83 2.59 0.98 -16.63
C ARG A 83 3.04 1.78 -17.85
N ALA A 84 4.34 2.06 -17.98
CA ALA A 84 4.90 2.74 -19.15
C ALA A 84 4.86 1.86 -20.41
N LYS A 85 4.99 0.53 -20.28
CA LYS A 85 4.91 -0.43 -21.40
C LYS A 85 3.49 -0.70 -21.91
N LEU A 86 2.47 -0.17 -21.23
CA LEU A 86 1.05 -0.34 -21.55
C LEU A 86 0.40 0.90 -22.20
N ARG A 87 1.18 1.96 -22.45
CA ARG A 87 0.80 3.15 -23.22
C ARG A 87 1.51 3.16 -24.56
#